data_AF-A0A849ZGG4-F1
#
_entry.id   AF-A0A849ZGG4-F1
#
_cell.length_a   1.000
_cell.length_b   1.000
_cell.length_c   1.000
_cell.angle_alpha   90.00
_cell.angle_beta   90.00
_cell.angle_gamma   90.00
#
_symmetry.space_group_name_H-M   'P 1'
#
loop_
_entity.id
_entity.type
_entity.pdbx_description
1 polymer ?
#
loop_
_entity_poly.entity_id
_entity_poly.type
_entity_poly.pdbx_seq_one_letter_code
_entity_poly.pdbx_strand_id
1 'polypeptide(L)'
;MRALPLGTTLALVITLAPADPPSWESVVQTHLQQSSSREGLERFLAVYEALGEPFTERLQPHSDLLGAIQREGWKGNTLALEPLLDELQPVFAGAHTLAALDSVDFPAATDFSTPVPNFLRLQLLFKAMAADARRLEAQGRLDEALARALDVTAMSSLLQDTDVTMIQHLIGVAGMSIGLRTAEAILPAPGLSEAALRDAQARLMRLDARGPRMADALQMESECMIRGMRQLRDNPAALAETLSVPDHQADDVRAALADFARFEAEHARVWDQVIALARAPYWEQAEGPAPEEIAQQSTSPLIRVAMPNFLEAGVRETVARARLRLCLAVIALRLGEPVTEIQDPFTGLPLGLSMETVRSLGPDREDQHGALLYDPTNGTLSPGDVVAAR
;
A
#
# COMPACT_ATOMS: atom_id res chain seq x y z
N MET A 1 -2.14 21.07 -13.69
CA MET A 1 -1.61 20.95 -12.31
C MET A 1 -0.36 20.10 -12.35
N ARG A 2 0.77 20.57 -11.83
CA ARG A 2 1.96 19.73 -11.63
C ARG A 2 1.72 18.95 -10.33
N ALA A 3 1.74 17.62 -10.38
CA ALA A 3 1.67 16.80 -9.18
C ALA A 3 2.84 17.20 -8.26
N LEU A 4 2.54 17.56 -7.01
CA LEU A 4 3.56 17.64 -5.97
C LEU A 4 4.09 16.21 -5.80
N PRO A 5 5.41 15.98 -5.91
CA PRO A 5 5.95 14.64 -5.72
C PRO A 5 5.59 14.17 -4.30
N LEU A 6 5.14 12.92 -4.20
CA LEU A 6 4.91 12.15 -2.96
C LEU A 6 6.05 12.25 -1.92
N GLY A 7 7.19 12.84 -2.29
CA GLY A 7 8.36 13.06 -1.46
C GLY A 7 8.38 14.32 -0.59
N THR A 8 7.37 15.21 -0.55
CA THR A 8 7.52 16.45 0.25
C THR A 8 7.37 16.20 1.75
N THR A 9 6.37 15.39 2.16
CA THR A 9 6.23 14.93 3.56
C THR A 9 7.33 13.95 3.95
N LEU A 10 7.69 13.02 3.04
CA LEU A 10 8.79 12.06 3.29
C LEU A 10 10.15 12.77 3.41
N ALA A 11 10.40 13.83 2.62
CA ALA A 11 11.60 14.65 2.73
C ALA A 11 11.65 15.40 4.07
N LEU A 12 10.51 15.85 4.59
CA LEU A 12 10.44 16.43 5.93
C LEU A 12 10.81 15.39 7.00
N VAL A 13 10.28 14.17 6.92
CA VAL A 13 10.63 13.09 7.87
C VAL A 13 12.10 12.68 7.78
N ILE A 14 12.66 12.56 6.56
CA ILE A 14 14.06 12.18 6.34
C ILE A 14 15.03 13.27 6.83
N THR A 15 14.67 14.55 6.71
CA THR A 15 15.53 15.66 7.17
C THR A 15 15.53 15.84 8.68
N LEU A 16 14.51 15.35 9.39
CA LEU A 16 14.37 15.55 10.83
C LEU A 16 14.91 14.40 11.70
N ALA A 17 15.38 13.30 11.09
CA ALA A 17 15.93 12.15 11.83
C ALA A 17 17.23 12.49 12.58
N PRO A 18 17.50 11.87 13.75
CA PRO A 18 18.77 12.03 14.47
C PRO A 18 19.94 11.53 13.62
N ALA A 19 21.18 11.93 13.92
CA ALA A 19 22.36 11.55 13.13
C ALA A 19 22.67 10.04 13.13
N ASP A 20 22.23 9.32 14.17
CA ASP A 20 22.41 7.86 14.30
C ASP A 20 21.11 7.23 14.84
N PRO A 21 20.04 7.14 14.02
CA PRO A 21 18.80 6.52 14.44
C PRO A 21 19.01 5.02 14.64
N PRO A 22 18.34 4.37 15.61
CA PRO A 22 18.37 2.92 15.70
C PRO A 22 17.89 2.31 14.37
N SER A 23 18.53 1.22 13.94
CA SER A 23 18.05 0.52 12.75
C SER A 23 16.64 -0.04 13.00
N TRP A 24 15.86 -0.20 11.92
CA TRP A 24 14.52 -0.78 12.01
C TRP A 24 14.56 -2.18 12.65
N GLU A 25 15.56 -2.99 12.33
CA GLU A 25 15.76 -4.32 12.91
C GLU A 25 15.98 -4.24 14.42
N SER A 26 16.75 -3.25 14.90
CA SER A 26 16.98 -3.04 16.34
C SER A 26 15.68 -2.69 17.09
N VAL A 27 14.83 -1.84 16.50
CA VAL A 27 13.52 -1.49 17.06
C VAL A 27 12.60 -2.70 17.09
N VAL A 28 12.55 -3.49 16.02
CA VAL A 28 11.77 -4.74 15.94
C VAL A 28 12.22 -5.75 17.00
N GLN A 29 13.53 -5.95 17.16
CA GLN A 29 14.07 -6.86 18.17
C GLN A 29 13.73 -6.43 19.59
N THR A 30 13.72 -5.12 19.86
CA THR A 30 13.29 -4.57 21.15
C THR A 30 11.79 -4.82 21.38
N HIS A 31 10.95 -4.58 20.35
CA HIS A 31 9.51 -4.84 20.41
C HIS A 31 9.20 -6.32 20.66
N LEU A 32 9.93 -7.24 20.02
CA LEU A 32 9.78 -8.69 20.21
C LEU A 32 10.05 -9.15 21.66
N GLN A 33 10.91 -8.45 22.39
CA GLN A 33 11.17 -8.75 23.80
C GLN A 33 10.01 -8.31 24.72
N GLN A 34 9.17 -7.39 24.25
CA GLN A 34 8.09 -6.76 25.02
C GLN A 34 6.71 -7.26 24.62
N SER A 35 6.52 -7.70 23.37
CA SER A 35 5.23 -8.15 22.84
C SER A 35 4.85 -9.55 23.34
N SER A 36 3.57 -9.75 23.63
CA SER A 36 2.97 -11.07 23.87
C SER A 36 2.69 -11.85 22.58
N SER A 37 2.76 -11.20 21.41
CA SER A 37 2.46 -11.78 20.10
C SER A 37 3.70 -11.80 19.21
N ARG A 38 4.61 -12.74 19.48
CA ARG A 38 5.94 -12.78 18.85
C ARG A 38 5.98 -13.47 17.49
N GLU A 39 5.13 -14.47 17.29
CA GLU A 39 5.24 -15.40 16.16
C GLU A 39 5.16 -14.69 14.80
N GLY A 40 4.22 -13.76 14.63
CA GLY A 40 4.04 -13.06 13.35
C GLY A 40 5.22 -12.16 12.98
N LEU A 41 5.72 -11.41 13.96
CA LEU A 41 6.85 -10.49 13.75
C LEU A 41 8.18 -11.25 13.61
N GLU A 42 8.38 -12.36 14.32
CA GLU A 42 9.55 -13.25 14.14
C GLU A 42 9.58 -13.84 12.72
N ARG A 43 8.43 -14.29 12.19
CA ARG A 43 8.31 -14.77 10.81
C ARG A 43 8.55 -13.66 9.80
N PHE A 44 7.99 -12.47 10.02
CA PHE A 44 8.22 -11.31 9.16
C PHE A 44 9.70 -10.96 9.09
N LEU A 45 10.36 -10.88 10.25
CA LEU A 45 11.78 -10.55 10.33
C LEU A 45 12.64 -11.61 9.63
N ALA A 46 12.35 -12.90 9.82
CA ALA A 46 13.08 -13.97 9.14
C ALA A 46 12.99 -13.87 7.61
N VAL A 47 11.80 -13.56 7.07
CA VAL A 47 11.63 -13.30 5.63
C VAL A 47 12.42 -12.06 5.22
N TYR A 48 12.29 -10.96 5.96
CA TYR A 48 12.93 -9.69 5.64
C TYR A 48 14.46 -9.76 5.69
N GLU A 49 15.04 -10.45 6.67
CA GLU A 49 16.48 -10.68 6.78
C GLU A 49 17.00 -11.55 5.62
N ALA A 50 16.23 -12.56 5.20
CA ALA A 50 16.56 -13.38 4.04
C ALA A 50 16.56 -12.57 2.71
N LEU A 51 15.85 -11.43 2.67
CA LEU A 51 15.88 -10.48 1.55
C LEU A 51 17.08 -9.53 1.57
N GLY A 52 18.05 -9.68 2.49
CA GLY A 52 19.17 -8.75 2.73
C GLY A 52 19.90 -8.23 1.49
N GLU A 53 20.84 -7.30 1.64
CA GLU A 53 21.46 -6.58 0.52
C GLU A 53 21.83 -7.44 -0.72
N PRO A 54 22.47 -8.61 -0.60
CA PRO A 54 22.81 -9.44 -1.76
C PRO A 54 21.61 -9.86 -2.60
N PHE A 55 20.45 -10.07 -1.99
CA PHE A 55 19.22 -10.42 -2.69
C PHE A 55 18.66 -9.20 -3.44
N THR A 56 18.67 -8.04 -2.78
CA THR A 56 18.17 -6.79 -3.35
C THR A 56 18.99 -6.38 -4.58
N GLU A 57 20.32 -6.43 -4.47
CA GLU A 57 21.25 -6.15 -5.56
C GLU A 57 21.05 -7.07 -6.77
N ARG A 58 20.62 -8.31 -6.54
CA ARG A 58 20.37 -9.29 -7.60
C ARG A 58 19.02 -9.13 -8.28
N LEU A 59 17.96 -8.80 -7.55
CA LEU A 59 16.63 -8.59 -8.15
C LEU A 59 16.46 -7.21 -8.78
N GLN A 60 17.13 -6.19 -8.25
CA GLN A 60 16.96 -4.81 -8.71
C GLN A 60 17.19 -4.65 -10.23
N PRO A 61 18.24 -5.24 -10.85
CA PRO A 61 18.44 -5.21 -12.31
C PRO A 61 17.30 -5.83 -13.12
N HIS A 62 16.46 -6.65 -12.48
CA HIS A 62 15.35 -7.35 -13.11
C HIS A 62 13.97 -6.74 -12.77
N SER A 63 13.90 -5.64 -12.03
CA SER A 63 12.63 -5.02 -11.61
C SER A 63 11.66 -4.76 -12.78
N ASP A 64 12.17 -4.28 -13.91
CA ASP A 64 11.36 -4.00 -15.10
C ASP A 64 10.83 -5.28 -15.75
N LEU A 65 11.66 -6.32 -15.81
CA LEU A 65 11.27 -7.63 -16.33
C LEU A 65 10.23 -8.30 -15.44
N LEU A 66 10.38 -8.22 -14.11
CA LEU A 66 9.36 -8.69 -13.16
C LEU A 66 8.03 -7.95 -13.35
N GLY A 67 8.09 -6.63 -13.55
CA GLY A 67 6.90 -5.83 -13.86
C GLY A 67 6.27 -6.18 -15.22
N ALA A 68 7.08 -6.55 -16.22
CA ALA A 68 6.58 -7.02 -17.51
C ALA A 68 5.90 -8.39 -17.38
N ILE A 69 6.47 -9.34 -16.63
CA ILE A 69 5.85 -10.66 -16.36
C ILE A 69 4.47 -10.49 -15.71
N GLN A 70 4.37 -9.59 -14.74
CA GLN A 70 3.10 -9.31 -14.08
C GLN A 70 2.03 -8.83 -15.07
N ARG A 71 2.38 -7.93 -16.00
CA ARG A 71 1.43 -7.33 -16.95
C ARG A 71 1.11 -8.23 -18.13
N GLU A 72 2.10 -8.97 -18.62
CA GLU A 72 2.04 -9.64 -19.92
C GLU A 72 2.08 -11.17 -19.83
N GLY A 73 2.22 -11.71 -18.63
CA GLY A 73 2.42 -13.14 -18.40
C GLY A 73 3.86 -13.60 -18.61
N TRP A 74 4.06 -14.90 -18.40
CA TRP A 74 5.34 -15.58 -18.59
C TRP A 74 5.61 -15.81 -20.09
N LYS A 75 6.79 -15.43 -20.60
CA LYS A 75 7.13 -15.45 -22.04
C LYS A 75 8.54 -15.99 -22.27
N GLY A 76 8.93 -16.30 -23.52
CA GLY A 76 10.24 -16.92 -23.80
C GLY A 76 11.48 -16.16 -23.28
N ASN A 77 11.42 -14.83 -23.20
CA ASN A 77 12.50 -14.00 -22.63
C ASN A 77 12.57 -14.02 -21.09
N THR A 78 11.58 -14.62 -20.40
CA THR A 78 11.50 -14.68 -18.94
C THR A 78 12.22 -15.92 -18.38
N LEU A 79 12.65 -16.86 -19.24
CA LEU A 79 13.43 -18.05 -18.85
C LEU A 79 14.74 -17.70 -18.12
N ALA A 80 15.32 -16.52 -18.40
CA ALA A 80 16.52 -16.06 -17.71
C ALA A 80 16.30 -15.80 -16.20
N LEU A 81 15.05 -15.66 -15.75
CA LEU A 81 14.71 -15.48 -14.34
C LEU A 81 14.44 -16.79 -13.59
N GLU A 82 14.28 -17.92 -14.28
CA GLU A 82 13.98 -19.21 -13.60
C GLU A 82 15.02 -19.57 -12.54
N PRO A 83 16.34 -19.55 -12.82
CA PRO A 83 17.33 -19.90 -11.81
C PRO A 83 17.28 -18.99 -10.59
N LEU A 84 16.97 -17.71 -10.80
CA LEU A 84 16.81 -16.75 -9.73
C LEU A 84 15.57 -17.09 -8.90
N LEU A 85 14.40 -17.25 -9.51
CA LEU A 85 13.16 -17.60 -8.81
C LEU A 85 13.24 -18.95 -8.08
N ASP A 86 13.99 -19.91 -8.62
CA ASP A 86 14.24 -21.21 -7.97
C ASP A 86 15.10 -21.05 -6.70
N GLU A 87 16.12 -20.18 -6.74
CA GLU A 87 16.91 -19.85 -5.56
C GLU A 87 16.08 -19.15 -4.48
N LEU A 88 15.04 -18.39 -4.87
CA LEU A 88 14.19 -17.66 -3.93
C LEU A 88 13.08 -18.51 -3.30
N GLN A 89 12.92 -19.78 -3.70
CA GLN A 89 11.88 -20.65 -3.17
C GLN A 89 11.87 -20.77 -1.62
N PRO A 90 13.02 -20.85 -0.92
CA PRO A 90 13.02 -20.83 0.55
C PRO A 90 12.44 -19.54 1.14
N VAL A 91 12.75 -18.38 0.53
CA VAL A 91 12.21 -17.08 0.95
C VAL A 91 10.71 -17.01 0.67
N PHE A 92 10.29 -17.50 -0.49
CA PHE A 92 8.87 -17.60 -0.84
C PHE A 92 8.13 -18.47 0.17
N ALA A 93 8.65 -19.65 0.54
CA ALA A 93 8.02 -20.51 1.53
C ALA A 93 7.78 -19.80 2.88
N GLY A 94 8.74 -18.99 3.33
CA GLY A 94 8.56 -18.11 4.50
C GLY A 94 7.47 -17.07 4.29
N ALA A 95 7.47 -16.39 3.13
CA ALA A 95 6.47 -15.39 2.77
C ALA A 95 5.04 -15.98 2.66
N HIS A 96 4.88 -17.20 2.15
CA HIS A 96 3.60 -17.91 2.10
C HIS A 96 3.08 -18.28 3.49
N THR A 97 3.99 -18.70 4.37
CA THR A 97 3.67 -18.98 5.77
C THR A 97 3.26 -17.71 6.52
N LEU A 98 3.88 -16.58 6.19
CA LEU A 98 3.53 -15.26 6.69
C LEU A 98 2.16 -14.80 6.16
N ALA A 99 1.87 -15.01 4.87
CA ALA A 99 0.60 -14.66 4.22
C ALA A 99 -0.63 -15.38 4.81
N ALA A 100 -0.42 -16.48 5.54
CA ALA A 100 -1.47 -17.21 6.24
C ALA A 100 -1.86 -16.58 7.59
N LEU A 101 -1.12 -15.57 8.07
CA LEU A 101 -1.44 -14.86 9.29
C LEU A 101 -2.57 -13.85 9.09
N ASP A 102 -3.29 -13.57 10.18
CA ASP A 102 -4.37 -12.59 10.19
C ASP A 102 -3.86 -11.17 10.43
N SER A 103 -2.76 -11.01 11.18
CA SER A 103 -2.10 -9.74 11.49
C SER A 103 -0.64 -9.97 11.90
N VAL A 104 0.14 -8.88 11.91
CA VAL A 104 1.49 -8.83 12.46
C VAL A 104 1.58 -7.60 13.36
N ASP A 105 1.92 -7.82 14.62
CA ASP A 105 2.10 -6.75 15.62
C ASP A 105 3.43 -6.02 15.39
N PHE A 106 3.42 -5.02 14.50
CA PHE A 106 4.57 -4.16 14.24
C PHE A 106 4.76 -3.13 15.37
N PRO A 107 6.01 -2.70 15.65
CA PRO A 107 6.23 -1.58 16.53
C PRO A 107 5.48 -0.34 16.01
N ALA A 108 4.64 0.25 16.86
CA ALA A 108 3.88 1.45 16.51
C ALA A 108 4.82 2.62 16.18
N ALA A 109 4.44 3.44 15.20
CA ALA A 109 5.15 4.67 14.94
C ALA A 109 5.00 5.63 16.12
N THR A 110 6.10 6.24 16.57
CA THR A 110 6.11 7.14 17.74
C THR A 110 6.26 8.60 17.34
N ASP A 111 7.12 8.88 16.37
CA ASP A 111 7.45 10.21 15.88
C ASP A 111 8.20 10.10 14.54
N PHE A 112 8.69 11.23 14.01
CA PHE A 112 9.43 11.28 12.74
C PHE A 112 10.73 10.47 12.72
N SER A 113 11.29 10.14 13.88
CA SER A 113 12.53 9.35 13.98
C SER A 113 12.27 7.84 13.97
N THR A 114 11.01 7.41 13.95
CA THR A 114 10.65 5.99 13.85
C THR A 114 11.30 5.40 12.62
N PRO A 115 12.23 4.44 12.76
CA PRO A 115 12.84 3.80 11.60
C PRO A 115 11.79 2.97 10.86
N VAL A 116 11.89 2.95 9.55
CA VAL A 116 11.01 2.16 8.67
C VAL A 116 11.82 1.08 7.96
N PRO A 117 11.22 -0.07 7.60
CA PRO A 117 11.95 -1.09 6.86
C PRO A 117 12.32 -0.57 5.47
N ASN A 118 13.31 -1.19 4.85
CA ASN A 118 13.64 -0.94 3.46
C ASN A 118 12.53 -1.50 2.56
N PHE A 119 11.56 -0.65 2.24
CA PHE A 119 10.38 -1.01 1.47
C PHE A 119 10.70 -1.44 0.03
N LEU A 120 11.85 -1.04 -0.53
CA LEU A 120 12.27 -1.53 -1.85
C LEU A 120 12.44 -3.05 -1.85
N ARG A 121 12.99 -3.62 -0.76
CA ARG A 121 13.17 -5.08 -0.63
C ARG A 121 11.83 -5.80 -0.68
N LEU A 122 10.83 -5.28 0.04
CA LEU A 122 9.48 -5.84 0.08
C LEU A 122 8.78 -5.72 -1.28
N GLN A 123 8.90 -4.58 -1.96
CA GLN A 123 8.36 -4.42 -3.32
C GLN A 123 8.97 -5.42 -4.32
N LEU A 124 10.29 -5.65 -4.26
CA LEU A 124 10.96 -6.64 -5.09
C LEU A 124 10.49 -8.06 -4.78
N LEU A 125 10.30 -8.40 -3.50
CA LEU A 125 9.73 -9.68 -3.09
C LEU A 125 8.32 -9.88 -3.67
N PHE A 126 7.42 -8.89 -3.53
CA PHE A 126 6.06 -8.98 -4.08
C PHE A 126 6.06 -9.20 -5.60
N LYS A 127 6.92 -8.47 -6.32
CA LYS A 127 7.09 -8.66 -7.77
C LYS A 127 7.64 -10.05 -8.12
N ALA A 128 8.61 -10.56 -7.36
CA ALA A 128 9.19 -11.88 -7.59
C ALA A 128 8.18 -13.01 -7.32
N MET A 129 7.42 -12.93 -6.23
CA MET A 129 6.34 -13.88 -5.92
C MET A 129 5.24 -13.84 -6.97
N ALA A 130 4.85 -12.65 -7.44
CA ALA A 130 3.88 -12.51 -8.52
C ALA A 130 4.40 -13.11 -9.84
N ALA A 131 5.69 -12.94 -10.14
CA ALA A 131 6.32 -13.58 -11.30
C ALA A 131 6.33 -15.11 -11.18
N ASP A 132 6.57 -15.65 -9.99
CA ASP A 132 6.48 -17.10 -9.73
C ASP A 132 5.05 -17.63 -9.91
N ALA A 133 4.03 -16.88 -9.48
CA ALA A 133 2.63 -17.22 -9.78
C ALA A 133 2.36 -17.27 -11.29
N ARG A 134 2.87 -16.32 -12.08
CA ARG A 134 2.75 -16.34 -13.56
C ARG A 134 3.54 -17.50 -14.19
N ARG A 135 4.67 -17.90 -13.60
CA ARG A 135 5.43 -19.09 -14.01
C ARG A 135 4.60 -20.37 -13.82
N LEU A 136 3.96 -20.53 -12.66
CA LEU A 136 3.09 -21.67 -12.36
C LEU A 136 1.87 -21.73 -13.29
N GLU A 137 1.29 -20.57 -13.62
CA GLU A 137 0.21 -20.47 -14.61
C GLU A 137 0.66 -20.98 -15.98
N ALA A 138 1.84 -20.55 -16.47
CA ALA A 138 2.39 -21.02 -17.74
C ALA A 138 2.72 -22.52 -17.75
N GLN A 139 2.94 -23.13 -16.59
CA GLN A 139 3.09 -24.58 -16.42
C GLN A 139 1.74 -25.33 -16.32
N GLY A 140 0.60 -24.62 -16.38
CA GLY A 140 -0.74 -25.19 -16.24
C GLY A 140 -1.16 -25.50 -14.80
N ARG A 141 -0.39 -25.08 -13.79
CA ARG A 141 -0.69 -25.26 -12.36
C ARG A 141 -1.57 -24.12 -11.85
N LEU A 142 -2.76 -23.99 -12.43
CA LEU A 142 -3.63 -22.81 -12.26
C LEU A 142 -4.08 -22.58 -10.80
N ASP A 143 -4.51 -23.63 -10.11
CA ASP A 143 -4.97 -23.53 -8.70
C ASP A 143 -3.85 -22.99 -7.80
N GLU A 144 -2.64 -23.50 -7.98
CA GLU A 144 -1.48 -23.04 -7.21
C GLU A 144 -1.06 -21.64 -7.61
N ALA A 145 -1.06 -21.31 -8.91
CA ALA A 145 -0.78 -19.97 -9.39
C ALA A 145 -1.71 -18.93 -8.74
N LEU A 146 -3.02 -19.23 -8.66
CA LEU A 146 -4.00 -18.37 -8.00
C LEU A 146 -3.70 -18.24 -6.50
N ALA A 147 -3.41 -19.36 -5.82
CA ALA A 147 -3.06 -19.34 -4.39
C ALA A 147 -1.82 -18.46 -4.12
N ARG A 148 -0.76 -18.56 -4.94
CA ARG A 148 0.45 -17.74 -4.82
C ARG A 148 0.18 -16.25 -5.06
N ALA A 149 -0.66 -15.92 -6.05
CA ALA A 149 -1.05 -14.53 -6.30
C ALA A 149 -1.79 -13.92 -5.09
N LEU A 150 -2.69 -14.69 -4.48
CA LEU A 150 -3.42 -14.28 -3.28
C LEU A 150 -2.53 -14.21 -2.03
N ASP A 151 -1.46 -15.01 -1.96
CA ASP A 151 -0.47 -14.90 -0.87
C ASP A 151 0.27 -13.56 -0.93
N VAL A 152 0.56 -13.04 -2.13
CA VAL A 152 1.12 -11.68 -2.28
C VAL A 152 0.14 -10.64 -1.73
N THR A 153 -1.14 -10.74 -2.07
CA THR A 153 -2.18 -9.82 -1.56
C THR A 153 -2.30 -9.91 -0.05
N ALA A 154 -2.37 -11.11 0.52
CA ALA A 154 -2.50 -11.32 1.95
C ALA A 154 -1.27 -10.83 2.72
N MET A 155 -0.05 -11.17 2.28
CA MET A 155 1.18 -10.66 2.89
C MET A 155 1.24 -9.12 2.85
N SER A 156 0.85 -8.52 1.73
CA SER A 156 0.83 -7.06 1.59
C SER A 156 -0.20 -6.38 2.50
N SER A 157 -1.29 -7.08 2.84
CA SER A 157 -2.29 -6.58 3.79
C SER A 157 -1.77 -6.51 5.22
N LEU A 158 -0.76 -7.32 5.58
CA LEU A 158 -0.12 -7.26 6.91
C LEU A 158 0.60 -5.92 7.14
N LEU A 159 1.01 -5.23 6.07
CA LEU A 159 1.62 -3.89 6.16
C LEU A 159 0.58 -2.78 6.36
N GLN A 160 -0.70 -3.12 6.34
CA GLN A 160 -1.80 -2.19 6.58
C GLN A 160 -2.37 -2.57 7.94
N ASP A 161 -1.97 -1.84 8.98
CA ASP A 161 -2.56 -1.89 10.32
C ASP A 161 -2.90 -0.46 10.76
N THR A 162 -3.56 -0.30 11.90
CA THR A 162 -3.97 0.99 12.48
C THR A 162 -2.79 1.81 13.00
N ASP A 163 -1.68 1.16 13.37
CA ASP A 163 -0.52 1.80 14.00
C ASP A 163 0.69 1.99 13.07
N VAL A 164 0.49 1.88 11.76
CA VAL A 164 1.57 1.97 10.76
C VAL A 164 1.69 3.38 10.17
N THR A 165 2.89 3.71 9.70
CA THR A 165 3.14 4.96 8.98
C THR A 165 2.42 4.99 7.63
N MET A 166 2.17 6.20 7.09
CA MET A 166 1.58 6.37 5.77
C MET A 166 2.35 5.63 4.67
N ILE A 167 3.69 5.71 4.71
CA ILE A 167 4.54 5.05 3.73
C ILE A 167 4.39 3.52 3.82
N GLN A 168 4.36 2.94 5.01
CA GLN A 168 4.17 1.49 5.19
C GLN A 168 2.82 1.03 4.63
N HIS A 169 1.74 1.76 4.93
CA HIS A 169 0.42 1.51 4.39
C HIS A 169 0.42 1.52 2.85
N LEU A 170 1.01 2.54 2.23
CA LEU A 170 1.10 2.68 0.77
C LEU A 170 1.89 1.55 0.10
N ILE A 171 2.92 1.02 0.76
CA ILE A 171 3.67 -0.14 0.28
C ILE A 171 2.80 -1.39 0.33
N GLY A 172 1.99 -1.56 1.37
CA GLY A 172 0.96 -2.60 1.45
C GLY A 172 -0.05 -2.49 0.29
N VAL A 173 -0.58 -1.29 0.03
CA VAL A 173 -1.52 -1.05 -1.09
C VAL A 173 -0.88 -1.38 -2.45
N ALA A 174 0.40 -1.01 -2.63
CA ALA A 174 1.14 -1.33 -3.85
C ALA A 174 1.33 -2.85 -4.03
N GLY A 175 1.71 -3.57 -2.97
CA GLY A 175 1.83 -5.02 -2.97
C GLY A 175 0.50 -5.73 -3.22
N MET A 176 -0.59 -5.27 -2.59
CA MET A 176 -1.94 -5.76 -2.86
C MET A 176 -2.32 -5.59 -4.32
N SER A 177 -2.04 -4.43 -4.91
CA SER A 177 -2.29 -4.17 -6.32
C SER A 177 -1.48 -5.10 -7.24
N ILE A 178 -0.27 -5.48 -6.84
CA ILE A 178 0.54 -6.47 -7.57
C ILE A 178 -0.16 -7.84 -7.56
N GLY A 179 -0.45 -8.37 -6.38
CA GLY A 179 -1.08 -9.68 -6.22
C GLY A 179 -2.47 -9.77 -6.88
N LEU A 180 -3.29 -8.74 -6.72
CA LEU A 180 -4.65 -8.70 -7.29
C LEU A 180 -4.64 -8.68 -8.82
N ARG A 181 -3.77 -7.88 -9.46
CA ARG A 181 -3.63 -7.91 -10.93
C ARG A 181 -3.19 -9.28 -11.44
N THR A 182 -2.29 -9.92 -10.71
CA THR A 182 -1.85 -11.29 -11.04
C THR A 182 -3.00 -12.28 -10.91
N ALA A 183 -3.83 -12.17 -9.86
CA ALA A 183 -5.03 -12.99 -9.68
C ALA A 183 -6.07 -12.72 -10.78
N GLU A 184 -6.37 -11.46 -11.10
CA GLU A 184 -7.27 -11.03 -12.19
C GLU A 184 -6.87 -11.66 -13.53
N ALA A 185 -5.57 -11.78 -13.81
CA ALA A 185 -5.08 -12.40 -15.04
C ALA A 185 -5.20 -13.93 -15.05
N ILE A 186 -5.25 -14.59 -13.88
CA ILE A 186 -5.35 -16.06 -13.74
C ILE A 186 -6.81 -16.52 -13.69
N LEU A 187 -7.68 -15.78 -13.01
CA LEU A 187 -9.09 -16.15 -12.74
C LEU A 187 -9.92 -16.53 -13.98
N PRO A 188 -9.77 -15.88 -15.15
CA PRO A 188 -10.52 -16.26 -16.36
C PRO A 188 -10.15 -17.65 -16.91
N ALA A 189 -9.02 -18.25 -16.50
CA ALA A 189 -8.56 -19.52 -17.04
C ALA A 189 -9.57 -20.67 -16.72
N PRO A 190 -10.02 -21.45 -17.71
CA PRO A 190 -11.09 -22.44 -17.51
C PRO A 190 -10.68 -23.65 -16.64
N GLY A 191 -9.38 -23.85 -16.39
CA GLY A 191 -8.87 -25.02 -15.65
C GLY A 191 -8.78 -24.87 -14.14
N LEU A 192 -9.26 -23.76 -13.55
CA LEU A 192 -9.34 -23.59 -12.10
C LEU A 192 -10.41 -24.51 -11.50
N SER A 193 -10.06 -25.22 -10.42
CA SER A 193 -11.01 -26.07 -9.70
C SER A 193 -12.02 -25.24 -8.89
N GLU A 194 -13.19 -25.82 -8.65
CA GLU A 194 -14.20 -25.21 -7.77
C GLU A 194 -13.64 -24.98 -6.35
N ALA A 195 -12.83 -25.91 -5.84
CA ALA A 195 -12.19 -25.79 -4.53
C ALA A 195 -11.26 -24.57 -4.47
N ALA A 196 -10.44 -24.34 -5.50
CA ALA A 196 -9.57 -23.17 -5.58
C ALA A 196 -10.35 -21.85 -5.65
N LEU A 197 -11.45 -21.83 -6.42
CA LEU A 197 -12.34 -20.66 -6.48
C LEU A 197 -12.99 -20.34 -5.13
N ARG A 198 -13.43 -21.37 -4.39
CA ARG A 198 -14.02 -21.22 -3.05
C ARG A 198 -13.01 -20.74 -2.01
N ASP A 199 -11.80 -21.30 -2.03
CA ASP A 199 -10.71 -20.81 -1.17
C ASP A 199 -10.38 -19.34 -1.48
N ALA A 200 -10.23 -19.00 -2.77
CA ALA A 200 -9.98 -17.64 -3.21
C ALA A 200 -11.08 -16.67 -2.76
N GLN A 201 -12.36 -17.05 -2.90
CA GLN A 201 -13.52 -16.28 -2.44
C GLN A 201 -13.41 -15.98 -0.94
N ALA A 202 -13.20 -17.02 -0.12
CA ALA A 202 -13.12 -16.89 1.34
C ALA A 202 -11.93 -16.01 1.78
N ARG A 203 -10.78 -16.12 1.10
CA ARG A 203 -9.60 -15.30 1.37
C ARG A 203 -9.85 -13.83 1.02
N LEU A 204 -10.37 -13.55 -0.17
CA LEU A 204 -10.64 -12.18 -0.62
C LEU A 204 -11.73 -11.50 0.23
N MET A 205 -12.79 -12.22 0.62
CA MET A 205 -13.81 -11.68 1.53
C MET A 205 -13.24 -11.31 2.90
N ARG A 206 -12.34 -12.13 3.45
CA ARG A 206 -11.64 -11.79 4.71
C ARG A 206 -10.77 -10.54 4.56
N LEU A 207 -10.07 -10.40 3.43
CA LEU A 207 -9.25 -9.23 3.15
C LEU A 207 -10.09 -7.95 2.97
N ASP A 208 -11.23 -8.02 2.27
CA ASP A 208 -12.12 -6.86 2.11
C ASP A 208 -12.68 -6.38 3.44
N ALA A 209 -13.06 -7.34 4.31
CA ALA A 209 -13.63 -7.04 5.62
C ALA A 209 -12.62 -6.45 6.62
N ARG A 210 -11.33 -6.78 6.50
CA ARG A 210 -10.30 -6.40 7.46
C ARG A 210 -9.47 -5.18 7.08
N GLY A 211 -9.34 -4.87 5.79
CA GLY A 211 -8.38 -3.88 5.31
C GLY A 211 -8.54 -2.55 6.06
N PRO A 212 -7.55 -2.11 6.86
CA PRO A 212 -7.61 -0.83 7.53
C PRO A 212 -7.63 0.28 6.48
N ARG A 213 -8.16 1.43 6.87
CA ARG A 213 -8.44 2.51 5.93
C ARG A 213 -7.26 3.47 5.92
N MET A 214 -7.04 4.16 4.80
CA MET A 214 -6.11 5.29 4.70
C MET A 214 -6.23 6.26 5.88
N ALA A 215 -7.45 6.46 6.37
CA ALA A 215 -7.75 7.30 7.52
C ALA A 215 -6.98 6.92 8.79
N ASP A 216 -6.72 5.64 9.02
CA ASP A 216 -5.99 5.17 10.20
C ASP A 216 -4.50 5.51 10.08
N ALA A 217 -3.92 5.30 8.90
CA ALA A 217 -2.54 5.71 8.61
C ALA A 217 -2.37 7.25 8.64
N LEU A 218 -3.38 8.02 8.19
CA LEU A 218 -3.38 9.49 8.31
C LEU A 218 -3.45 9.94 9.77
N GLN A 219 -4.24 9.25 10.59
CA GLN A 219 -4.31 9.52 12.03
C GLN A 219 -2.95 9.28 12.69
N MET A 220 -2.30 8.15 12.40
CA MET A 220 -0.98 7.83 12.94
C MET A 220 0.08 8.84 12.49
N GLU A 221 0.07 9.26 11.22
CA GLU A 221 0.98 10.27 10.68
C GLU A 221 0.81 11.63 11.40
N SER A 222 -0.45 12.06 11.59
CA SER A 222 -0.83 13.27 12.33
C SER A 222 -0.31 13.23 13.78
N GLU A 223 -0.47 12.09 14.46
CA GLU A 223 -0.01 11.91 15.84
C GLU A 223 1.51 11.87 15.96
N CYS A 224 2.20 11.21 15.02
CA CYS A 224 3.66 11.23 14.93
C CYS A 224 4.16 12.66 14.72
N MET A 225 3.44 13.46 13.92
CA MET A 225 3.81 14.84 13.66
C MET A 225 3.79 15.71 14.92
N ILE A 226 2.70 15.64 15.67
CA ILE A 226 2.59 16.40 16.93
C ILE A 226 3.59 15.90 17.97
N ARG A 227 3.80 14.58 18.11
CA ARG A 227 4.76 14.02 19.07
C ARG A 227 6.19 14.47 18.75
N GLY A 228 6.62 14.36 17.50
CA GLY A 228 7.95 14.79 17.10
C GLY A 228 8.17 16.30 17.24
N MET A 229 7.19 17.13 16.88
CA MET A 229 7.31 18.59 17.08
C MET A 229 7.39 18.97 18.56
N ARG A 230 6.66 18.26 19.42
CA ARG A 230 6.76 18.43 20.88
C ARG A 230 8.14 18.04 21.41
N GLN A 231 8.71 16.94 20.93
CA GLN A 231 10.09 16.54 21.29
C GLN A 231 11.11 17.59 20.86
N LEU A 232 11.00 18.13 19.64
CA LEU A 232 11.89 19.19 19.14
C LEU A 232 11.78 20.48 19.97
N ARG A 233 10.56 20.86 20.38
CA ARG A 233 10.32 22.00 21.27
C ARG A 233 10.98 21.80 22.64
N ASP A 234 10.86 20.60 23.19
CA ASP A 234 11.31 20.27 24.54
C ASP A 234 12.81 19.91 24.58
N ASN A 235 13.45 19.70 23.42
CA ASN A 235 14.88 19.38 23.28
C ASN A 235 15.59 20.28 22.23
N PRO A 236 16.12 21.45 22.66
CA PRO A 236 16.83 22.38 21.77
C PRO A 236 18.09 21.81 21.10
N ALA A 237 18.73 20.80 21.70
CA ALA A 237 19.90 20.16 21.12
C ALA A 237 19.51 19.29 19.91
N ALA A 238 18.43 18.51 20.03
CA ALA A 238 17.87 17.76 18.90
C ALA A 238 17.43 18.71 17.78
N LEU A 239 16.78 19.82 18.12
CA LEU A 239 16.41 20.86 17.14
C LEU A 239 17.61 21.40 16.35
N ALA A 240 18.73 21.66 17.01
CA ALA A 240 19.93 22.19 16.35
C ALA A 240 20.57 21.17 15.38
N GLU A 241 20.53 19.89 15.72
CA GLU A 241 21.05 18.78 14.89
C GLU A 241 20.16 18.54 13.66
N THR A 242 18.85 18.43 13.91
CA THR A 242 17.78 18.24 12.93
C THR A 242 17.70 19.40 11.91
N LEU A 243 17.88 20.65 12.33
CA LEU A 243 17.78 21.82 11.45
C LEU A 243 19.12 22.25 10.80
N SER A 244 20.10 21.36 10.77
CA SER A 244 21.45 21.65 10.25
C SER A 244 21.49 21.82 8.72
N VAL A 245 20.43 21.47 7.99
CA VAL A 245 20.31 21.68 6.54
C VAL A 245 19.70 23.06 6.25
N PRO A 246 20.37 23.92 5.44
CA PRO A 246 19.82 25.22 5.06
C PRO A 246 18.68 25.00 4.06
N ASP A 247 17.46 24.93 4.59
CA ASP A 247 16.26 24.81 3.77
C ASP A 247 15.15 25.68 4.35
N HIS A 248 14.31 26.21 3.45
CA HIS A 248 13.08 26.95 3.77
C HIS A 248 12.19 26.22 4.79
N GLN A 249 12.25 24.89 4.83
CA GLN A 249 11.55 24.05 5.81
C GLN A 249 12.03 24.27 7.25
N ALA A 250 13.31 24.60 7.47
CA ALA A 250 13.84 24.86 8.80
C ALA A 250 13.23 26.13 9.42
N ASP A 251 12.97 27.15 8.61
CA ASP A 251 12.28 28.37 9.07
C ASP A 251 10.82 28.10 9.38
N ASP A 252 10.14 27.27 8.59
CA ASP A 252 8.77 26.85 8.85
C ASP A 252 8.64 26.03 10.15
N VAL A 253 9.61 25.13 10.42
CA VAL A 253 9.69 24.39 11.68
C VAL A 253 9.95 25.34 12.85
N ARG A 254 10.90 26.28 12.73
CA ARG A 254 11.16 27.28 13.78
C ARG A 254 9.92 28.13 14.07
N ALA A 255 9.21 28.56 13.03
CA ALA A 255 7.98 29.34 13.18
C ALA A 255 6.88 28.53 13.88
N ALA A 256 6.70 27.25 13.51
CA ALA A 256 5.76 26.36 14.18
C ALA A 256 6.13 26.13 15.66
N LEU A 257 7.41 26.00 15.99
CA LEU A 257 7.87 25.82 17.38
C LEU A 257 7.74 27.10 18.22
N ALA A 258 7.91 28.28 17.61
CA ALA A 258 7.78 29.57 18.31
C ALA A 258 6.37 29.84 18.83
N ASP A 259 5.34 29.33 18.14
CA ASP A 259 3.93 29.37 18.57
C ASP A 259 3.30 27.98 18.47
N PHE A 260 3.89 27.03 19.20
CA PHE A 260 3.50 25.62 19.13
C PHE A 260 2.03 25.37 19.48
N ALA A 261 1.47 26.11 20.44
CA ALA A 261 0.07 25.96 20.84
C ALA A 261 -0.89 26.30 19.68
N ARG A 262 -0.60 27.36 18.93
CA ARG A 262 -1.35 27.70 17.72
C ARG A 262 -1.15 26.66 16.63
N PHE A 263 0.10 26.24 16.40
CA PHE A 263 0.41 25.20 15.41
C PHE A 263 -0.36 23.90 15.69
N GLU A 264 -0.35 23.42 16.93
CA GLU A 264 -1.04 22.20 17.35
C GLU A 264 -2.57 22.31 17.17
N ALA A 265 -3.17 23.46 17.51
CA ALA A 265 -4.59 23.70 17.30
C ALA A 265 -4.97 23.78 15.80
N GLU A 266 -4.16 24.44 14.97
CA GLU A 266 -4.36 24.48 13.53
C GLU A 266 -4.18 23.10 12.89
N HIS A 267 -3.19 22.33 13.35
CA HIS A 267 -2.91 20.97 12.91
C HIS A 267 -4.09 20.06 13.19
N ALA A 268 -4.56 19.99 14.44
CA ALA A 268 -5.73 19.19 14.81
C ALA A 268 -6.94 19.52 13.93
N ARG A 269 -7.28 20.81 13.80
CA ARG A 269 -8.43 21.25 13.00
C ARG A 269 -8.34 20.86 11.51
N VAL A 270 -7.15 20.95 10.91
CA VAL A 270 -6.95 20.62 9.49
C VAL A 270 -6.96 19.11 9.29
N TRP A 271 -6.20 18.37 10.11
CA TRP A 271 -6.09 16.92 9.99
C TRP A 271 -7.39 16.19 10.37
N ASP A 272 -8.16 16.69 11.32
CA ASP A 272 -9.49 16.12 11.63
C ASP A 272 -10.43 16.16 10.42
N GLN A 273 -10.40 17.26 9.64
CA GLN A 273 -11.18 17.36 8.40
C GLN A 273 -10.67 16.41 7.32
N VAL A 274 -9.36 16.32 7.13
CA VAL A 274 -8.71 15.40 6.17
C VAL A 274 -9.04 13.94 6.51
N ILE A 275 -8.93 13.56 7.78
CA ILE A 275 -9.20 12.21 8.26
C ILE A 275 -10.70 11.90 8.16
N ALA A 276 -11.58 12.86 8.48
CA ALA A 276 -13.01 12.69 8.29
C ALA A 276 -13.37 12.45 6.81
N LEU A 277 -12.77 13.21 5.89
CA LEU A 277 -12.94 13.00 4.45
C LEU A 277 -12.44 11.61 4.02
N ALA A 278 -11.26 11.19 4.49
CA ALA A 278 -10.70 9.88 4.18
C ALA A 278 -11.50 8.69 4.77
N ARG A 279 -12.27 8.91 5.84
CA ARG A 279 -13.18 7.88 6.41
C ARG A 279 -14.46 7.71 5.60
N ALA A 280 -14.90 8.77 4.93
CA ALA A 280 -16.10 8.74 4.11
C ALA A 280 -15.91 7.83 2.89
N PRO A 281 -16.95 7.14 2.42
CA PRO A 281 -16.91 6.44 1.15
C PRO A 281 -16.49 7.35 -0.01
N TYR A 282 -15.77 6.82 -0.99
CA TYR A 282 -15.19 7.62 -2.08
C TYR A 282 -16.25 8.46 -2.83
N TRP A 283 -17.43 7.92 -3.07
CA TRP A 283 -18.50 8.64 -3.76
C TRP A 283 -19.03 9.86 -3.00
N GLU A 284 -18.87 9.91 -1.68
CA GLU A 284 -19.23 11.04 -0.83
C GLU A 284 -18.09 12.06 -0.74
N GLN A 285 -16.84 11.64 -0.95
CA GLN A 285 -15.67 12.54 -0.92
C GLN A 285 -15.72 13.59 -2.03
N ALA A 286 -16.31 13.26 -3.19
CA ALA A 286 -16.44 14.17 -4.32
C ALA A 286 -17.34 15.39 -4.05
N GLU A 287 -18.20 15.32 -3.02
CA GLU A 287 -19.06 16.43 -2.59
C GLU A 287 -18.38 17.33 -1.53
N GLY A 288 -17.27 16.86 -0.95
CA GLY A 288 -16.51 17.57 0.07
C GLY A 288 -15.55 18.63 -0.50
N PRO A 289 -14.96 19.46 0.37
CA PRO A 289 -13.90 20.38 -0.04
C PRO A 289 -12.71 19.61 -0.57
N ALA A 290 -12.06 20.14 -1.60
CA ALA A 290 -10.82 19.54 -2.07
C ALA A 290 -9.77 19.64 -0.94
N PRO A 291 -8.99 18.59 -0.70
CA PRO A 291 -7.87 18.59 0.25
C PRO A 291 -7.00 19.83 0.23
N GLU A 292 -6.65 20.33 -0.95
CA GLU A 292 -5.87 21.56 -1.11
C GLU A 292 -6.61 22.77 -0.52
N GLU A 293 -7.93 22.83 -0.62
CA GLU A 293 -8.75 23.85 0.01
C GLU A 293 -8.71 23.72 1.54
N ILE A 294 -8.74 22.49 2.07
CA ILE A 294 -8.60 22.22 3.51
C ILE A 294 -7.23 22.70 4.01
N ALA A 295 -6.13 22.35 3.33
CA ALA A 295 -4.79 22.83 3.67
C ALA A 295 -4.69 24.35 3.61
N GLN A 296 -5.29 24.99 2.61
CA GLN A 296 -5.26 26.45 2.45
C GLN A 296 -5.95 27.20 3.60
N GLN A 297 -6.78 26.53 4.41
CA GLN A 297 -7.31 27.08 5.65
C GLN A 297 -6.25 27.23 6.75
N SER A 298 -5.09 26.58 6.63
CA SER A 298 -3.99 26.68 7.58
C SER A 298 -3.14 27.91 7.31
N THR A 299 -2.75 28.61 8.37
CA THR A 299 -1.78 29.70 8.26
C THR A 299 -0.34 29.20 8.37
N SER A 300 -0.14 27.99 8.89
CA SER A 300 1.17 27.33 8.97
C SER A 300 1.61 26.81 7.59
N PRO A 301 2.74 27.28 7.04
CA PRO A 301 3.31 26.70 5.82
C PRO A 301 3.67 25.23 6.00
N LEU A 302 4.13 24.84 7.19
CA LEU A 302 4.48 23.47 7.52
C LEU A 302 3.29 22.52 7.35
N ILE A 303 2.10 22.89 7.84
CA ILE A 303 0.88 22.07 7.65
C ILE A 303 0.54 21.96 6.16
N ARG A 304 0.65 23.04 5.39
CA ARG A 304 0.35 23.04 3.95
C ARG A 304 1.31 22.17 3.13
N VAL A 305 2.58 22.11 3.53
CA VAL A 305 3.63 21.33 2.84
C VAL A 305 3.65 19.88 3.32
N ALA A 306 3.41 19.64 4.61
CA ALA A 306 3.43 18.30 5.20
C ALA A 306 2.19 17.48 4.86
N MET A 307 1.10 18.11 4.40
CA MET A 307 -0.08 17.39 3.99
C MET A 307 0.26 16.51 2.77
N PRO A 308 0.27 15.17 2.92
CA PRO A 308 0.62 14.28 1.83
C PRO A 308 -0.41 14.40 0.71
N ASN A 309 -0.08 13.92 -0.49
CA ASN A 309 -1.08 13.70 -1.54
C ASN A 309 -2.01 12.53 -1.14
N PHE A 310 -2.80 12.72 -0.08
CA PHE A 310 -3.65 11.67 0.47
C PHE A 310 -4.84 11.37 -0.43
N LEU A 311 -5.21 12.28 -1.34
CA LEU A 311 -6.10 11.95 -2.44
C LEU A 311 -5.51 10.81 -3.25
N GLU A 312 -4.29 10.98 -3.74
CA GLU A 312 -3.62 9.94 -4.51
C GLU A 312 -3.49 8.65 -3.70
N ALA A 313 -3.13 8.75 -2.42
CA ALA A 313 -3.07 7.60 -1.52
C ALA A 313 -4.42 6.88 -1.39
N GLY A 314 -5.49 7.61 -1.05
CA GLY A 314 -6.84 7.08 -0.87
C GLY A 314 -7.43 6.53 -2.16
N VAL A 315 -7.16 7.16 -3.31
CA VAL A 315 -7.56 6.63 -4.62
C VAL A 315 -6.78 5.35 -4.92
N ARG A 316 -5.48 5.24 -4.58
CA ARG A 316 -4.68 4.00 -4.76
C ARG A 316 -5.27 2.86 -3.94
N GLU A 317 -5.63 3.11 -2.69
CA GLU A 317 -6.32 2.14 -1.83
C GLU A 317 -7.67 1.73 -2.45
N THR A 318 -8.47 2.71 -2.87
CA THR A 318 -9.79 2.47 -3.47
C THR A 318 -9.69 1.65 -4.75
N VAL A 319 -8.68 1.90 -5.59
CA VAL A 319 -8.38 1.08 -6.77
C VAL A 319 -8.00 -0.34 -6.38
N ALA A 320 -7.18 -0.55 -5.34
CA ALA A 320 -6.87 -1.89 -4.85
C ALA A 320 -8.13 -2.63 -4.36
N ARG A 321 -9.02 -1.94 -3.64
CA ARG A 321 -10.33 -2.49 -3.23
C ARG A 321 -11.23 -2.81 -4.43
N ALA A 322 -11.25 -1.96 -5.46
CA ALA A 322 -12.02 -2.21 -6.67
C ALA A 322 -11.55 -3.49 -7.36
N ARG A 323 -10.22 -3.67 -7.52
CA ARG A 323 -9.63 -4.91 -8.05
C ARG A 323 -9.98 -6.14 -7.23
N LEU A 324 -9.90 -6.03 -5.91
CA LEU A 324 -10.31 -7.10 -5.00
C LEU A 324 -11.76 -7.53 -5.27
N ARG A 325 -12.67 -6.57 -5.38
CA ARG A 325 -14.09 -6.83 -5.63
C ARG A 325 -14.36 -7.33 -7.05
N LEU A 326 -13.58 -6.91 -8.03
CA LEU A 326 -13.61 -7.49 -9.38
C LEU A 326 -13.20 -8.97 -9.36
N CYS A 327 -12.15 -9.34 -8.63
CA CYS A 327 -11.80 -10.75 -8.42
C CYS A 327 -12.95 -11.55 -7.79
N LEU A 328 -13.58 -11.00 -6.73
CA LEU A 328 -14.76 -11.63 -6.11
C LEU A 328 -15.90 -11.83 -7.11
N ALA A 329 -16.16 -10.84 -7.97
CA ALA A 329 -17.19 -10.91 -8.99
C ALA A 329 -16.89 -11.97 -10.06
N VAL A 330 -15.66 -12.04 -10.55
CA VAL A 330 -15.24 -13.09 -11.49
C VAL A 330 -15.40 -14.48 -10.86
N ILE A 331 -14.99 -14.65 -9.60
CA ILE A 331 -15.17 -15.91 -8.87
C ILE A 331 -16.65 -16.27 -8.73
N ALA A 332 -17.50 -15.32 -8.32
CA ALA A 332 -18.94 -15.54 -8.21
C ALA A 332 -19.55 -15.99 -9.54
N LEU A 333 -19.21 -15.32 -10.66
CA LEU A 333 -19.67 -15.71 -12.00
C LEU A 333 -19.22 -17.13 -12.38
N ARG A 334 -17.99 -17.49 -12.05
CA ARG A 334 -17.42 -18.83 -12.30
C ARG A 334 -18.09 -19.93 -11.48
N LEU A 335 -18.57 -19.58 -10.30
CA LEU A 335 -19.32 -20.47 -9.41
C LEU A 335 -20.84 -20.48 -9.68
N GLY A 336 -21.32 -19.66 -10.63
CA GLY A 336 -22.76 -19.53 -10.93
C GLY A 336 -23.54 -18.74 -9.87
N GLU A 337 -22.87 -17.88 -9.12
CA GLU A 337 -23.41 -17.08 -8.02
C GLU A 337 -23.76 -15.65 -8.45
N PRO A 338 -24.69 -14.97 -7.76
CA PRO A 338 -25.04 -13.59 -8.08
C PRO A 338 -23.90 -12.62 -7.74
N VAL A 339 -23.67 -11.64 -8.63
CA VAL A 339 -22.68 -10.55 -8.44
C VAL A 339 -23.32 -9.28 -7.87
N THR A 340 -24.66 -9.19 -7.83
CA THR A 340 -25.41 -7.97 -7.49
C THR A 340 -25.14 -7.43 -6.09
N GLU A 341 -24.58 -8.25 -5.20
CA GLU A 341 -24.22 -7.86 -3.83
C GLU A 341 -22.83 -7.22 -3.73
N ILE A 342 -22.02 -7.29 -4.80
CA ILE A 342 -20.67 -6.75 -4.83
C ILE A 342 -20.72 -5.30 -5.32
N GLN A 343 -20.45 -4.37 -4.40
CA GLN A 343 -20.49 -2.93 -4.67
C GLN A 343 -19.17 -2.40 -5.21
N ASP A 344 -19.23 -1.52 -6.18
CA ASP A 344 -18.12 -0.70 -6.64
C ASP A 344 -17.72 0.32 -5.54
N PRO A 345 -16.47 0.31 -5.04
CA PRO A 345 -16.05 1.23 -4.00
C PRO A 345 -16.01 2.70 -4.45
N PHE A 346 -16.04 2.99 -5.75
CA PHE A 346 -16.06 4.36 -6.28
C PHE A 346 -17.46 4.98 -6.34
N THR A 347 -18.50 4.16 -6.47
CA THR A 347 -19.87 4.66 -6.70
C THR A 347 -20.88 4.18 -5.66
N GLY A 348 -20.57 3.14 -4.89
CA GLY A 348 -21.51 2.50 -3.96
C GLY A 348 -22.59 1.67 -4.64
N LEU A 349 -22.62 1.66 -5.98
CA LEU A 349 -23.55 0.87 -6.80
C LEU A 349 -22.97 -0.52 -7.08
N PRO A 350 -23.79 -1.51 -7.50
CA PRO A 350 -23.27 -2.79 -7.97
C PRO A 350 -22.25 -2.62 -9.12
N LEU A 351 -21.27 -3.52 -9.19
CA LEU A 351 -20.30 -3.55 -10.30
C LEU A 351 -21.01 -3.65 -11.66
N GLY A 352 -20.46 -2.97 -12.67
CA GLY A 352 -20.94 -3.04 -14.04
C GLY A 352 -20.65 -4.41 -14.65
N LEU A 353 -21.65 -5.00 -15.32
CA LEU A 353 -21.54 -6.31 -15.96
C LEU A 353 -21.78 -6.19 -17.47
N SER A 354 -20.92 -6.85 -18.24
CA SER A 354 -21.13 -7.10 -19.67
C SER A 354 -21.07 -8.61 -19.95
N MET A 355 -21.25 -9.00 -21.22
CA MET A 355 -21.08 -10.40 -21.62
C MET A 355 -19.67 -10.94 -21.35
N GLU A 356 -18.66 -10.08 -21.48
CA GLU A 356 -17.24 -10.46 -21.49
C GLU A 356 -16.45 -9.92 -20.29
N THR A 357 -17.01 -8.95 -19.56
CA THR A 357 -16.26 -8.22 -18.54
C THR A 357 -17.09 -7.86 -17.31
N VAL A 358 -16.40 -7.71 -16.18
CA VAL A 358 -16.87 -7.01 -14.99
C VAL A 358 -16.08 -5.71 -14.87
N ARG A 359 -16.74 -4.59 -14.58
CA ARG A 359 -16.07 -3.28 -14.45
C ARG A 359 -16.49 -2.48 -13.21
N SER A 360 -15.55 -1.72 -12.67
CA SER A 360 -15.75 -0.61 -11.74
C SER A 360 -15.52 0.69 -12.50
N LEU A 361 -16.31 1.74 -12.21
CA LEU A 361 -16.25 3.03 -12.91
C LEU A 361 -15.00 3.87 -12.59
N GLY A 362 -14.16 3.39 -11.68
CA GLY A 362 -12.90 4.06 -11.36
C GLY A 362 -13.06 5.45 -10.71
N PRO A 363 -11.95 6.19 -10.58
CA PRO A 363 -11.91 7.46 -9.86
C PRO A 363 -12.74 8.59 -10.48
N ASP A 364 -12.88 8.64 -11.82
CA ASP A 364 -13.67 9.70 -12.47
C ASP A 364 -15.18 9.47 -12.39
N ARG A 365 -15.60 8.23 -12.11
CA ARG A 365 -17.00 7.79 -11.99
C ARG A 365 -17.79 7.93 -13.29
N GLU A 366 -17.12 8.10 -14.42
CA GLU A 366 -17.73 8.16 -15.74
C GLU A 366 -17.65 6.79 -16.42
N ASP A 367 -18.76 6.33 -17.03
CA ASP A 367 -18.74 5.07 -17.79
C ASP A 367 -17.96 5.26 -19.09
N GLN A 368 -16.70 4.83 -19.07
CA GLN A 368 -15.82 4.86 -20.24
C GLN A 368 -15.96 3.60 -21.12
N HIS A 369 -17.00 2.80 -20.91
CA HIS A 369 -17.30 1.58 -21.67
C HIS A 369 -16.14 0.57 -21.70
N GLY A 370 -15.37 0.49 -20.62
CA GLY A 370 -14.21 -0.38 -20.49
C GLY A 370 -12.92 0.16 -21.13
N ALA A 371 -12.89 1.42 -21.56
CA ALA A 371 -11.68 2.05 -22.08
C ALA A 371 -10.69 2.33 -20.94
N LEU A 372 -9.62 1.50 -20.86
CA LEU A 372 -8.51 1.71 -19.94
C LEU A 372 -7.59 2.84 -20.45
N LEU A 373 -7.78 4.08 -20.00
CA LEU A 373 -6.86 5.19 -20.28
C LEU A 373 -5.75 5.25 -19.22
N TYR A 374 -4.73 4.40 -19.35
CA TYR A 374 -3.58 4.43 -18.45
C TYR A 374 -2.53 5.46 -18.89
N ASP A 375 -2.31 6.50 -18.07
CA ASP A 375 -1.11 7.35 -18.17
C ASP A 375 -0.07 6.92 -17.12
N PRO A 376 1.00 6.19 -17.51
CA PRO A 376 2.06 5.77 -16.60
C PRO A 376 2.93 6.90 -16.03
N THR A 377 2.89 8.11 -16.59
CA THR A 377 3.96 9.10 -16.38
C THR A 377 3.83 9.92 -15.09
N ASN A 378 2.65 9.95 -14.47
CA ASN A 378 2.38 10.91 -13.38
C ASN A 378 1.98 10.30 -12.04
N GLY A 379 1.89 8.96 -11.89
CA GLY A 379 1.46 8.32 -10.64
C GLY A 379 -0.02 8.57 -10.27
N THR A 380 -0.67 9.55 -10.90
CA THR A 380 -2.11 9.77 -10.90
C THR A 380 -2.79 8.61 -11.59
N LEU A 381 -3.67 7.95 -10.86
CA LEU A 381 -4.45 6.82 -11.34
C LEU A 381 -5.26 7.23 -12.58
N SER A 382 -5.42 6.26 -13.49
CA SER A 382 -6.29 6.42 -14.65
C SER A 382 -7.66 6.95 -14.21
N PRO A 383 -8.22 7.95 -14.90
CA PRO A 383 -9.59 8.35 -14.66
C PRO A 383 -10.57 7.19 -14.95
N GLY A 384 -10.23 6.27 -15.87
CA GLY A 384 -11.17 5.28 -16.41
C GLY A 384 -11.41 4.00 -15.62
N ASP A 385 -12.26 3.17 -16.22
CA ASP A 385 -12.78 1.93 -15.65
C ASP A 385 -11.67 0.96 -15.22
N VAL A 386 -11.88 0.26 -14.09
CA VAL A 386 -11.10 -0.93 -13.73
C VAL A 386 -11.86 -2.15 -14.23
N VAL A 387 -11.24 -2.95 -15.09
CA VAL A 387 -11.91 -4.04 -15.83
C VAL A 387 -11.24 -5.38 -15.52
N ALA A 388 -12.05 -6.39 -15.28
CA ALA A 388 -11.64 -7.79 -15.28
C ALA A 388 -12.38 -8.56 -16.38
N ALA A 389 -11.67 -9.47 -17.06
CA ALA A 389 -12.28 -10.41 -17.99
C ALA A 389 -13.13 -11.44 -17.23
N ARG A 390 -14.26 -11.83 -17.81
CA ARG A 390 -15.18 -12.82 -17.25
C ARG A 390 -14.69 -14.26 -17.43
#